data_AF-A0A4U5ZL61-F1
#
_entry.id   AF-A0A4U5ZL61-F1
#
_cell.length_a   1.000
_cell.length_b   1.000
_cell.length_c   1.000
_cell.angle_alpha   90.00
_cell.angle_beta   90.00
_cell.angle_gamma   90.00
#
_symmetry.space_group_name_H-M   'P 1'
#
loop_
_entity.id
_entity.type
_entity.pdbx_description
1 polymer ?
#
loop_
_entity_poly.entity_id
_entity_poly.type
_entity_poly.pdbx_seq_one_letter_code
_entity_poly.pdbx_strand_id
1 'polypeptide(L)'
;MDGGKARLVRYERADGRNSGLGGEHFSTVTDPSGKLKGFTRMDLSLREGELPGEEEARSIAMRFLGTHAPDLLPGLRISFIAPHEETVESGGRPVTLTGMKVKMRNTADGRWFWVIVGSDREVMVFERDIVWANLQGRRQTEMWLHDRWLEERGADFLRDA
;
A
#
# COMPACT_ATOMS: atom_id res chain seq x y z
N MET A 1 10.83 -14.40 2.57
CA MET A 1 11.35 -13.28 3.37
C MET A 1 12.66 -12.91 2.73
N ASP A 2 12.72 -11.68 2.22
CA ASP A 2 13.87 -11.18 1.48
C ASP A 2 15.00 -10.74 2.44
N GLY A 3 14.75 -10.75 3.77
CA GLY A 3 15.77 -10.56 4.80
C GLY A 3 16.36 -9.14 4.85
N GLY A 4 15.89 -8.24 3.99
CA GLY A 4 16.32 -6.85 3.95
C GLY A 4 15.82 -6.08 5.16
N LYS A 5 16.68 -5.24 5.74
CA LYS A 5 16.27 -4.27 6.76
C LYS A 5 15.24 -3.32 6.14
N ALA A 6 14.12 -3.14 6.83
CA ALA A 6 13.08 -2.18 6.46
C ALA A 6 12.68 -1.41 7.73
N ARG A 7 12.33 -0.15 7.57
CA ARG A 7 11.76 0.68 8.63
C ARG A 7 10.31 0.96 8.30
N LEU A 8 9.40 0.50 9.16
CA LEU A 8 7.99 0.89 9.15
C LEU A 8 7.84 2.12 10.04
N VAL A 9 7.18 3.17 9.54
CA VAL A 9 6.74 4.31 10.33
C VAL A 9 5.24 4.42 10.17
N ARG A 10 4.50 4.41 11.29
CA ARG A 10 3.04 4.51 11.33
C ARG A 10 2.63 5.76 12.11
N TYR A 11 1.74 6.54 11.52
CA TYR A 11 1.08 7.67 12.14
C TYR A 11 -0.39 7.34 12.32
N GLU A 12 -0.88 7.54 13.53
CA GLU A 12 -2.26 7.27 13.92
C GLU A 12 -2.90 8.54 14.46
N ARG A 13 -4.21 8.50 14.66
CA ARG A 13 -4.94 9.64 15.20
C ARG A 13 -4.47 9.93 16.63
N ALA A 14 -4.06 11.18 16.87
CA ALA A 14 -3.62 11.63 18.19
C ALA A 14 -4.73 11.59 19.25
N ASP A 15 -6.00 11.62 18.83
CA ASP A 15 -7.16 11.49 19.72
C ASP A 15 -7.48 10.05 20.12
N GLY A 16 -6.70 9.06 19.63
CA GLY A 16 -6.85 7.64 19.94
C GLY A 16 -8.11 6.99 19.38
N ARG A 17 -8.93 7.74 18.63
CA ARG A 17 -10.09 7.14 17.96
C ARG A 17 -9.59 6.31 16.80
N ASN A 18 -10.09 5.09 16.69
CA ASN A 18 -9.77 4.20 15.57
C ASN A 18 -8.26 4.03 15.31
N SER A 19 -7.45 4.02 16.37
CA SER A 19 -6.00 3.77 16.30
C SER A 19 -5.66 2.29 16.51
N GLY A 20 -4.40 1.91 16.31
CA GLY A 20 -3.93 0.54 16.42
C GLY A 20 -4.15 -0.27 15.14
N LEU A 21 -3.86 -1.57 15.21
CA LEU A 21 -4.08 -2.50 14.11
C LEU A 21 -5.57 -2.56 13.75
N GLY A 22 -5.86 -2.54 12.45
CA GLY A 22 -7.21 -2.45 11.90
C GLY A 22 -7.74 -1.02 11.81
N GLY A 23 -7.12 -0.05 12.48
CA GLY A 23 -7.59 1.34 12.53
C GLY A 23 -7.12 2.23 11.37
N GLU A 24 -7.60 3.47 11.38
CA GLU A 24 -7.14 4.57 10.54
C GLU A 24 -5.67 4.88 10.81
N HIS A 25 -4.88 4.97 9.75
CA HIS A 25 -3.46 5.24 9.86
C HIS A 25 -2.85 5.69 8.53
N PHE A 26 -1.69 6.32 8.64
CA PHE A 26 -0.77 6.53 7.54
C PHE A 26 0.51 5.76 7.86
N SER A 27 0.94 4.83 6.98
CA SER A 27 2.18 4.08 7.17
C SER A 27 3.08 4.19 5.95
N THR A 28 4.39 4.28 6.20
CA THR A 28 5.41 4.17 5.16
C THR A 28 6.42 3.09 5.52
N VAL A 29 6.93 2.41 4.50
CA VAL A 29 8.04 1.46 4.64
C VAL A 29 9.20 2.00 3.80
N THR A 30 10.37 2.15 4.40
CA THR A 30 11.59 2.55 3.71
C THR A 30 12.70 1.53 3.90
N ASP A 31 13.59 1.40 2.92
CA ASP A 31 14.86 0.70 3.13
C ASP A 31 15.90 1.62 3.83
N PRO A 32 17.09 1.13 4.21
CA PRO A 32 18.09 1.93 4.90
C PRO A 32 18.66 3.10 4.08
N SER A 33 18.49 3.10 2.76
CA SER A 33 18.88 4.22 1.89
C SER A 33 17.83 5.34 1.88
N GLY A 34 16.68 5.14 2.54
CA GLY A 34 15.54 6.06 2.53
C GLY A 34 14.60 5.85 1.35
N LYS A 35 14.83 4.84 0.50
CA LYS A 35 13.96 4.54 -0.63
C LYS A 35 12.59 4.05 -0.14
N LEU A 36 11.52 4.60 -0.71
CA LEU A 36 10.16 4.19 -0.42
C LEU A 36 9.90 2.77 -0.97
N LYS A 37 9.61 1.84 -0.07
CA LYS A 37 9.26 0.43 -0.35
C LYS A 37 7.75 0.21 -0.34
N GLY A 38 7.02 1.05 0.38
CA GLY A 38 5.58 1.02 0.38
C GLY A 38 5.00 2.18 1.17
N PHE A 39 3.73 2.45 0.91
CA PHE A 39 2.95 3.48 1.55
C PHE A 39 1.50 3.02 1.64
N THR A 40 0.82 3.33 2.74
CA THR A 40 -0.64 3.22 2.84
C THR A 40 -1.21 4.38 3.64
N ARG A 41 -2.39 4.84 3.27
CA ARG A 41 -3.29 5.60 4.14
C ARG A 41 -4.63 4.89 4.18
N MET A 42 -5.01 4.51 5.38
CA MET A 42 -6.29 3.93 5.69
C MET A 42 -7.10 5.01 6.42
N ASP A 43 -8.09 5.57 5.74
CA ASP A 43 -8.88 6.71 6.20
C ASP A 43 -10.36 6.43 5.90
N LEU A 44 -11.23 6.56 6.90
CA LEU A 44 -12.66 6.25 6.77
C LEU A 44 -13.36 7.17 5.78
N SER A 45 -12.82 8.36 5.49
CA SER A 45 -13.37 9.24 4.45
C SER A 45 -13.29 8.62 3.04
N LEU A 46 -12.38 7.67 2.81
CA LEU A 46 -12.21 6.97 1.54
C LEU A 46 -13.34 5.98 1.20
N ARG A 47 -14.20 5.66 2.16
CA ARG A 47 -15.34 4.74 1.92
C ARG A 47 -16.43 5.38 1.06
N GLU A 48 -16.45 6.71 1.00
CA GLU A 48 -17.44 7.49 0.28
C GLU A 48 -16.86 8.03 -1.04
N GLY A 49 -17.73 8.37 -1.98
CA GLY A 49 -17.37 9.10 -3.20
C GLY A 49 -17.14 8.23 -4.44
N GLU A 50 -17.09 8.88 -5.59
CA GLU A 50 -16.89 8.22 -6.88
C GLU A 50 -15.40 7.96 -7.14
N LEU A 51 -15.09 6.72 -7.52
CA LEU A 51 -13.75 6.33 -7.91
C LEU A 51 -13.30 7.04 -9.19
N PRO A 52 -12.02 7.37 -9.33
CA PRO A 52 -11.49 7.84 -10.61
C PRO A 52 -11.67 6.76 -11.68
N GLY A 53 -11.93 7.18 -12.91
CA GLY A 53 -11.90 6.29 -14.08
C GLY A 53 -10.51 5.73 -14.33
N GLU A 54 -10.39 4.69 -15.17
CA GLU A 54 -9.11 4.00 -15.41
C GLU A 54 -7.99 4.94 -15.90
N GLU A 55 -8.30 5.85 -16.83
CA GLU A 55 -7.32 6.80 -17.37
C GLU A 55 -6.88 7.84 -16.32
N GLU A 56 -7.81 8.31 -15.49
CA GLU A 56 -7.52 9.25 -14.39
C GLU A 56 -6.65 8.58 -13.33
N ALA A 57 -7.01 7.36 -12.90
CA ALA A 57 -6.24 6.57 -11.97
C ALA A 57 -4.83 6.26 -12.49
N ARG A 58 -4.70 5.93 -13.79
CA ARG A 58 -3.41 5.76 -14.45
C ARG A 58 -2.58 7.05 -14.37
N SER A 59 -3.17 8.20 -14.69
CA SER A 59 -2.48 9.50 -14.67
C SER A 59 -1.97 9.85 -13.27
N ILE A 60 -2.82 9.68 -12.25
CA ILE A 60 -2.44 9.89 -10.84
C ILE A 60 -1.31 8.95 -10.43
N ALA A 61 -1.41 7.66 -10.76
CA ALA A 61 -0.38 6.68 -10.46
C ALA A 61 0.97 7.03 -11.13
N MET A 62 0.96 7.44 -12.40
CA MET A 62 2.21 7.82 -13.09
C MET A 62 2.85 9.07 -12.47
N ARG A 63 2.05 10.07 -12.06
CA ARG A 63 2.57 11.25 -11.34
C ARG A 63 3.20 10.85 -10.01
N PHE A 64 2.51 10.03 -9.22
CA PHE A 64 3.04 9.54 -7.94
C PHE A 64 4.37 8.80 -8.13
N LEU A 65 4.43 7.88 -9.10
CA LEU A 65 5.66 7.15 -9.39
C LEU A 65 6.78 8.07 -9.87
N GLY A 66 6.49 9.05 -10.74
CA GLY A 66 7.49 10.02 -11.18
C GLY A 66 8.14 10.79 -10.03
N THR A 67 7.37 11.12 -9.00
CA THR A 67 7.87 11.85 -7.83
C THR A 67 8.57 10.92 -6.82
N HIS A 68 7.99 9.76 -6.52
CA HIS A 68 8.38 8.95 -5.34
C HIS A 68 9.07 7.63 -5.66
N ALA A 69 8.97 7.14 -6.90
CA ALA A 69 9.61 5.90 -7.34
C ALA A 69 9.96 5.94 -8.84
N PRO A 70 10.71 6.96 -9.31
CA PRO A 70 10.98 7.16 -10.74
C PRO A 70 11.77 6.00 -11.35
N ASP A 71 12.50 5.26 -10.53
CA ASP A 71 13.26 4.07 -10.93
C ASP A 71 12.36 2.93 -11.48
N LEU A 72 11.06 2.95 -11.18
CA LEU A 72 10.11 1.97 -11.71
C LEU A 72 9.62 2.30 -13.13
N LEU A 73 9.71 3.56 -13.57
CA LEU A 73 9.12 4.00 -14.84
C LEU A 73 9.72 3.33 -16.09
N PRO A 74 11.05 3.16 -16.22
CA PRO A 74 11.63 2.58 -17.45
C PRO A 74 11.21 1.13 -17.71
N GLY A 75 10.96 0.36 -16.65
CA GLY A 75 10.57 -1.05 -16.73
C GLY A 75 9.07 -1.29 -16.56
N LEU A 76 8.24 -0.25 -16.52
CA LEU A 76 6.83 -0.38 -16.17
C LEU A 76 6.01 -1.02 -17.29
N ARG A 77 5.30 -2.10 -16.96
CA ARG A 77 4.20 -2.62 -17.79
C ARG A 77 2.92 -2.73 -16.98
N ILE A 78 1.88 -2.01 -17.39
CA ILE A 78 0.54 -2.11 -16.77
C ILE A 78 -0.04 -3.49 -17.10
N SER A 79 -0.58 -4.15 -16.07
CA SER A 79 -1.26 -5.42 -16.18
C SER A 79 -2.77 -5.26 -16.21
N PHE A 80 -3.32 -4.47 -15.28
CA PHE A 80 -4.73 -4.11 -15.24
C PHE A 80 -4.94 -2.85 -14.40
N ILE A 81 -6.11 -2.23 -14.58
CA ILE A 81 -6.64 -1.17 -13.73
C ILE A 81 -8.05 -1.61 -13.32
N ALA A 82 -8.30 -1.74 -12.03
CA ALA A 82 -9.60 -2.22 -11.54
C ALA A 82 -9.86 -1.79 -10.08
N PRO A 83 -11.13 -1.72 -9.64
CA PRO A 83 -11.46 -1.53 -8.24
C PRO A 83 -10.78 -2.58 -7.34
N HIS A 84 -10.34 -2.14 -6.17
CA HIS A 84 -9.73 -2.96 -5.13
C HIS A 84 -10.23 -2.53 -3.77
N GLU A 85 -10.53 -3.50 -2.93
CA GLU A 85 -11.02 -3.28 -1.58
C GLU A 85 -9.88 -3.45 -0.57
N GLU A 86 -9.82 -2.54 0.39
CA GLU A 86 -9.06 -2.61 1.63
C GLU A 86 -10.05 -2.55 2.80
N THR A 87 -9.64 -2.99 4.00
CA THR A 87 -10.54 -3.02 5.16
C THR A 87 -9.93 -2.25 6.33
N VAL A 88 -10.75 -1.42 6.95
CA VAL A 88 -10.51 -0.82 8.27
C VAL A 88 -11.62 -1.22 9.23
N GLU A 89 -11.36 -1.23 10.52
CA GLU A 89 -12.40 -1.36 11.54
C GLU A 89 -12.96 0.02 11.86
N SER A 90 -14.24 0.10 12.27
CA SER A 90 -14.84 1.30 12.85
C SER A 90 -15.98 0.88 13.78
N GLY A 91 -15.90 1.27 15.06
CA GLY A 91 -16.89 0.88 16.06
C GLY A 91 -17.02 -0.64 16.24
N GLY A 92 -15.93 -1.39 16.10
CA GLY A 92 -15.90 -2.85 16.21
C GLY A 92 -16.50 -3.60 15.01
N ARG A 93 -16.66 -2.93 13.86
CA ARG A 93 -17.14 -3.53 12.61
C ARG A 93 -16.18 -3.25 11.46
N PRO A 94 -15.98 -4.19 10.54
CA PRO A 94 -15.22 -3.93 9.32
C PRO A 94 -15.96 -2.94 8.42
N VAL A 95 -15.21 -2.04 7.82
CA VAL A 95 -15.62 -1.05 6.82
C VAL A 95 -14.70 -1.20 5.63
N THR A 96 -15.30 -1.38 4.45
CA THR A 96 -14.59 -1.47 3.18
C THR A 96 -14.20 -0.09 2.67
N LEU A 97 -12.94 0.07 2.29
CA LEU A 97 -12.44 1.18 1.51
C LEU A 97 -12.19 0.68 0.09
N THR A 98 -12.69 1.40 -0.91
CA THR A 98 -12.47 1.01 -2.31
C THR A 98 -11.59 2.02 -3.00
N GLY A 99 -10.62 1.54 -3.76
CA GLY A 99 -9.77 2.38 -4.60
C GLY A 99 -9.53 1.75 -5.97
N MET A 100 -9.06 2.55 -6.92
CA MET A 100 -8.70 2.07 -8.26
C MET A 100 -7.24 1.60 -8.27
N LYS A 101 -7.03 0.28 -8.32
CA LYS A 101 -5.70 -0.35 -8.34
C LYS A 101 -5.15 -0.36 -9.76
N VAL A 102 -4.07 0.38 -9.98
CA VAL A 102 -3.20 0.25 -11.15
C VAL A 102 -2.12 -0.77 -10.79
N LYS A 103 -2.20 -1.97 -11.37
CA LYS A 103 -1.23 -3.05 -11.11
C LYS A 103 -0.22 -3.13 -12.26
N MET A 104 1.06 -3.16 -11.90
CA MET A 104 2.17 -3.14 -12.84
C MET A 104 3.16 -4.27 -12.56
N ARG A 105 3.86 -4.67 -13.60
CA ARG A 105 5.02 -5.56 -13.52
C ARG A 105 6.24 -4.82 -14.01
N ASN A 106 7.33 -4.90 -13.25
CA ASN A 106 8.63 -4.42 -13.69
C ASN A 106 9.20 -5.44 -14.68
N THR A 107 9.50 -5.02 -15.90
CA THR A 107 10.04 -5.89 -16.95
C THR A 107 11.52 -6.20 -16.74
N ALA A 108 12.23 -5.40 -15.95
CA ALA A 108 13.65 -5.60 -15.69
C ALA A 108 13.93 -6.80 -14.77
N ASP A 109 13.10 -6.98 -13.73
CA ASP A 109 13.28 -8.03 -12.72
C ASP A 109 12.04 -8.93 -12.53
N GLY A 110 10.96 -8.66 -13.25
CA GLY A 110 9.72 -9.43 -13.22
C GLY A 110 8.87 -9.21 -11.97
N ARG A 111 9.27 -8.34 -11.03
CA ARG A 111 8.55 -8.10 -9.77
C ARG A 111 7.29 -7.28 -9.98
N TRP A 112 6.33 -7.46 -9.08
CA TRP A 112 5.07 -6.72 -9.10
C TRP A 112 5.16 -5.46 -8.26
N PHE A 113 4.42 -4.45 -8.67
CA PHE A 113 4.16 -3.24 -7.90
C PHE A 113 2.79 -2.70 -8.26
N TRP A 114 2.21 -1.87 -7.41
CA TRP A 114 0.91 -1.25 -7.67
C TRP A 114 0.76 0.07 -6.96
N VAL A 115 -0.11 0.90 -7.50
CA VAL A 115 -0.65 2.09 -6.86
C VAL A 115 -2.17 1.92 -6.79
N ILE A 116 -2.78 2.25 -5.66
CA ILE A 116 -4.23 2.31 -5.50
C ILE A 116 -4.60 3.77 -5.27
N VAL A 117 -5.54 4.27 -6.05
CA VAL A 117 -6.02 5.65 -5.97
C VAL A 117 -7.40 5.68 -5.32
N GLY A 118 -7.58 6.49 -4.28
CA GLY A 118 -8.85 6.64 -3.58
C GLY A 118 -9.88 7.48 -4.34
N SER A 119 -11.11 7.54 -3.82
CA SER A 119 -12.21 8.37 -4.34
C SER A 119 -11.90 9.87 -4.31
N ASP A 120 -11.01 10.30 -3.41
CA ASP A 120 -10.49 11.67 -3.30
C ASP A 120 -9.41 12.00 -4.33
N ARG A 121 -9.12 11.10 -5.27
CA ARG A 121 -8.07 11.24 -6.31
C ARG A 121 -6.64 11.33 -5.76
N GLU A 122 -6.43 10.91 -4.53
CA GLU A 122 -5.11 10.79 -3.93
C GLU A 122 -4.69 9.31 -3.80
N VAL A 123 -3.38 9.05 -3.82
CA VAL A 123 -2.88 7.67 -3.63
C VAL A 123 -3.23 7.20 -2.22
N MET A 124 -3.88 6.05 -2.11
CA MET A 124 -4.17 5.40 -0.83
C MET A 124 -3.19 4.28 -0.51
N VAL A 125 -2.68 3.55 -1.52
CA VAL A 125 -1.70 2.46 -1.31
C VAL A 125 -0.65 2.49 -2.42
N PHE A 126 0.60 2.26 -2.04
CA PHE A 126 1.70 1.92 -2.94
C PHE A 126 2.49 0.76 -2.37
N GLU A 127 2.74 -0.26 -3.18
CA GLU A 127 3.66 -1.34 -2.82
C GLU A 127 4.53 -1.70 -4.03
N ARG A 128 5.79 -2.09 -3.76
CA ARG A 128 6.74 -2.50 -4.80
C ARG A 128 7.56 -3.72 -4.41
N ASP A 129 8.31 -4.20 -5.41
CA ASP A 129 9.26 -5.30 -5.29
C ASP A 129 8.61 -6.62 -4.83
N ILE A 130 7.36 -6.87 -5.23
CA ILE A 130 6.55 -7.99 -4.75
C ILE A 130 6.82 -9.25 -5.58
N VAL A 131 7.10 -10.34 -4.88
CA VAL A 131 7.32 -11.68 -5.44
C VAL A 131 6.22 -12.63 -4.93
N TRP A 132 5.61 -13.38 -5.85
CA TRP A 132 4.62 -14.40 -5.54
C TRP A 132 5.29 -15.78 -5.55
N ALA A 133 4.93 -16.62 -4.57
CA ALA A 133 5.59 -17.89 -4.30
C ALA A 133 5.27 -18.99 -5.30
N ASN A 134 4.08 -18.93 -5.89
CA ASN A 134 3.54 -19.95 -6.80
C ASN A 134 2.21 -19.47 -7.41
N LEU A 135 1.67 -20.30 -8.32
CA LEU A 135 0.32 -20.15 -8.92
C LEU A 135 -0.83 -20.16 -7.89
N GLN A 136 -0.56 -20.48 -6.62
CA GLN A 136 -1.55 -20.53 -5.53
C GLN A 136 -1.68 -19.20 -4.77
N GLY A 137 -1.03 -18.12 -5.24
CA GLY A 137 -1.28 -16.78 -4.73
C GLY A 137 -0.73 -16.48 -3.33
N ARG A 138 0.28 -17.21 -2.85
CA ARG A 138 0.99 -16.84 -1.61
C ARG A 138 2.09 -15.83 -1.93
N ARG A 139 2.11 -14.69 -1.24
CA ARG A 139 3.18 -13.68 -1.38
C ARG A 139 4.44 -14.15 -0.62
N GLN A 140 5.62 -14.05 -1.24
CA GLN A 140 6.91 -14.40 -0.60
C GLN A 140 7.51 -13.23 0.17
N THR A 141 7.27 -12.02 -0.30
CA THR A 141 7.81 -10.80 0.27
C THR A 141 7.03 -10.39 1.50
N GLU A 142 7.71 -9.69 2.39
CA GLU A 142 7.14 -9.15 3.61
C GLU A 142 5.96 -8.22 3.31
N MET A 143 4.95 -8.24 4.19
CA MET A 143 3.70 -7.49 4.08
C MET A 143 3.62 -6.47 5.22
N TRP A 144 4.67 -5.65 5.37
CA TRP A 144 4.82 -4.68 6.46
C TRP A 144 3.67 -3.66 6.60
N LEU A 145 2.90 -3.45 5.54
CA LEU A 145 1.73 -2.55 5.52
C LEU A 145 0.40 -3.26 5.81
N HIS A 146 0.44 -4.57 6.09
CA HIS A 146 -0.75 -5.38 6.30
C HIS A 146 -0.87 -5.70 7.79
N ASP A 147 -1.87 -5.13 8.46
CA ASP A 147 -2.03 -5.21 9.91
C ASP A 147 -2.13 -6.67 10.42
N ARG A 148 -2.77 -7.56 9.65
CA ARG A 148 -2.79 -9.00 9.95
C ARG A 148 -1.39 -9.63 9.97
N TRP A 149 -0.51 -9.22 9.06
CA TRP A 149 0.86 -9.74 9.01
C TRP A 149 1.69 -9.23 10.21
N LEU A 150 1.45 -8.00 10.65
CA LEU A 150 2.06 -7.43 11.85
C LEU A 150 1.59 -8.14 13.12
N GLU A 151 0.29 -8.43 13.22
CA GLU A 151 -0.29 -9.19 14.33
C GLU A 151 0.33 -10.59 14.45
N GLU A 152 0.42 -11.33 13.33
CA GLU A 152 1.01 -12.67 13.29
C GLU A 152 2.51 -12.72 13.62
N ARG A 153 3.20 -11.57 13.65
CA ARG A 153 4.67 -11.48 13.82
C ARG A 153 5.12 -10.64 15.02
N GLY A 154 4.18 -10.08 15.76
CA GLY A 154 4.45 -9.10 16.80
C GLY A 154 4.68 -7.72 16.19
N ALA A 155 3.87 -6.74 16.59
CA ALA A 155 3.99 -5.35 16.17
C ALA A 155 5.12 -4.58 16.89
N ASP A 156 5.94 -5.27 17.70
CA ASP A 156 6.99 -4.67 18.54
C ASP A 156 8.11 -3.96 17.74
N PHE A 157 8.09 -4.03 16.41
CA PHE A 157 9.04 -3.36 15.52
C PHE A 157 8.80 -1.85 15.32
N LEU A 158 7.82 -1.26 16.02
CA LEU A 158 7.43 0.15 15.91
C LEU A 158 7.85 1.03 17.09
N ARG A 159 8.50 0.46 18.12
CA ARG A 159 8.89 1.21 19.32
C ARG A 159 10.42 1.36 19.40
N ASP A 160 10.98 2.23 18.58
CA ASP A 160 12.33 2.76 18.80
C ASP A 160 12.35 4.27 18.51
N ALA A 161 11.97 5.05 19.54
CA ALA A 161 12.65 6.24 20.07
C ALA A 161 11.78 6.88 21.16
#